data_AF-A0A1J5RLC4-F1
#
_entry.id   AF-A0A1J5RLC4-F1
#
_cell.length_a   1.000
_cell.length_b   1.000
_cell.length_c   1.000
_cell.angle_alpha   90.00
_cell.angle_beta   90.00
_cell.angle_gamma   90.00
#
_symmetry.space_group_name_H-M   'P 1'
#
loop_
_entity.id
_entity.type
_entity.pdbx_description
1 polymer ?
#
loop_
_entity_poly.entity_id
_entity_poly.type
_entity_poly.pdbx_seq_one_letter_code
_entity_poly.pdbx_strand_id
1 'polypeptide(L)'
;MFCSKCGSSNDDAAKFCASCGNALSLSDPPAAMRPALADEPASDQEYYKAVLGPGNQDYYLDHFSRFDDEGKLSPTWNWSAFLVTFYWLLYRKMWVNAAIYFFFPYMLWILFWIVGAVAGGLVGIVGSLAYFGYVAVILIVLPMYANGLYYKHCRKMIGTVRASTQGTQRQLGELAGKGGTSRAAYISILAVNCVAVVGILAAVAIPAYQDYTSRARLTRAVTVGRAATAYVDSYYDQYRSIPRNLDAADFMSSLPPSVKAVAVDSQTGTITITMKGAKAIEDKSLKFVSATVGGDHLSWTCMSDEIQDRYLPQDCRRSR
;
A
#
# COMPACT_ATOMS: atom_id res chain seq x y z
N MET A 1 -37.65 14.54 -14.50
CA MET A 1 -37.71 13.07 -14.69
C MET A 1 -36.42 12.38 -14.20
N PHE A 2 -36.50 11.16 -13.63
CA PHE A 2 -35.30 10.40 -13.22
C PHE A 2 -34.88 9.41 -14.29
N CYS A 3 -33.59 9.30 -14.55
CA CYS A 3 -33.09 8.32 -15.49
C CYS A 3 -33.15 6.90 -14.90
N SER A 4 -33.73 5.95 -15.62
CA SER A 4 -33.82 4.54 -15.22
C SER A 4 -32.47 3.82 -15.12
N LYS A 5 -31.40 4.38 -15.69
CA LYS A 5 -30.05 3.80 -15.68
C LYS A 5 -29.13 4.45 -14.66
N CYS A 6 -29.11 5.78 -14.62
CA CYS A 6 -28.20 6.56 -13.77
C CYS A 6 -28.86 7.07 -12.48
N GLY A 7 -30.20 7.09 -12.41
CA GLY A 7 -30.96 7.63 -11.29
C GLY A 7 -30.82 9.15 -11.09
N SER A 8 -30.15 9.87 -11.98
CA SER A 8 -30.00 11.32 -11.87
C SER A 8 -31.34 12.02 -12.17
N SER A 9 -31.59 13.11 -11.45
CA SER A 9 -32.66 14.05 -11.79
C SER A 9 -32.29 14.77 -13.09
N ASN A 10 -33.22 14.84 -14.02
CA ASN A 10 -33.09 15.56 -15.29
C ASN A 10 -34.34 16.40 -15.51
N ASP A 11 -34.21 17.45 -16.31
CA ASP A 11 -35.33 18.27 -16.76
C ASP A 11 -36.39 17.41 -17.47
N ASP A 12 -37.66 17.77 -17.33
CA ASP A 12 -38.78 17.02 -17.90
C ASP A 12 -38.80 17.06 -19.44
N ALA A 13 -38.09 18.02 -20.05
CA ALA A 13 -37.89 18.11 -21.50
C ALA A 13 -36.60 17.40 -22.00
N ALA A 14 -35.77 16.84 -21.11
CA ALA A 14 -34.47 16.31 -21.49
C ALA A 14 -34.60 14.97 -22.24
N LYS A 15 -34.04 14.90 -23.46
CA LYS A 15 -34.00 13.66 -24.26
C LYS A 15 -32.93 12.66 -23.80
N PHE A 16 -31.93 13.10 -23.03
CA PHE A 16 -30.79 12.30 -22.59
C PHE A 16 -30.42 12.62 -21.12
N CYS A 17 -29.98 11.63 -20.33
CA CYS A 17 -29.50 11.82 -18.95
C CYS A 17 -28.22 12.67 -18.98
N ALA A 18 -28.25 13.83 -18.34
CA ALA A 18 -27.10 14.74 -18.25
C ALA A 18 -25.88 14.12 -17.54
N SER A 19 -26.10 13.07 -16.73
CA SER A 19 -25.06 12.40 -15.94
C SER A 19 -24.47 11.15 -16.59
N CYS A 20 -25.19 10.47 -17.49
CA CYS A 20 -24.73 9.20 -18.09
C CYS A 20 -24.92 9.10 -19.61
N GLY A 21 -25.51 10.12 -20.25
CA GLY A 21 -25.73 10.16 -21.69
C GLY A 21 -26.83 9.24 -22.23
N ASN A 22 -27.48 8.45 -21.37
CA ASN A 22 -28.47 7.48 -21.82
C ASN A 22 -29.79 8.16 -22.21
N ALA A 23 -30.41 7.69 -23.30
CA ALA A 23 -31.69 8.23 -23.77
C ALA A 23 -32.78 8.11 -22.69
N LEU A 24 -33.49 9.21 -22.48
CA LEU A 24 -34.65 9.31 -21.61
C LEU A 24 -35.88 9.11 -22.50
N SER A 25 -36.72 8.11 -22.18
CA SER A 25 -37.89 7.79 -23.01
C SER A 25 -38.87 8.98 -22.99
N LEU A 26 -39.09 9.59 -24.15
CA LEU A 26 -39.97 10.76 -24.36
C LEU A 26 -41.29 10.41 -25.04
N SER A 27 -41.67 9.15 -25.12
CA SER A 27 -42.90 8.74 -25.81
C SER A 27 -43.97 8.29 -24.82
N ASP A 28 -44.65 9.26 -24.20
CA ASP A 28 -46.03 9.08 -23.78
C ASP A 28 -46.93 9.77 -24.83
N PRO A 29 -47.84 9.04 -25.50
CA PRO A 29 -48.90 9.68 -26.30
C PRO A 29 -49.80 10.55 -25.41
N PRO A 30 -50.55 11.52 -25.98
CA PRO A 30 -51.41 12.42 -25.21
C PRO A 30 -52.36 11.64 -24.30
N ALA A 31 -52.59 12.21 -23.11
CA ALA A 31 -53.22 11.63 -21.92
C ALA A 31 -54.65 11.04 -22.09
N ALA A 32 -55.20 10.96 -23.30
CA ALA A 32 -56.56 10.50 -23.58
C ALA A 32 -56.69 8.99 -23.86
N MET A 33 -55.57 8.23 -23.96
CA MET A 33 -55.60 6.80 -24.31
C MET A 33 -54.73 5.94 -23.38
N ARG A 34 -54.63 6.30 -22.10
CA ARG A 34 -54.17 5.34 -21.09
C ARG A 34 -55.41 4.69 -20.50
N PRO A 35 -55.63 3.37 -20.68
CA PRO A 35 -56.36 2.66 -19.65
C PRO A 35 -55.59 2.92 -18.37
N ALA A 36 -56.28 3.27 -17.30
CA ALA A 36 -55.70 3.33 -15.97
C ALA A 36 -55.14 1.94 -15.65
N LEU A 37 -53.90 1.67 -16.05
CA LEU A 37 -53.04 0.76 -15.32
C LEU A 37 -52.91 1.46 -13.98
N ALA A 38 -53.75 1.02 -13.06
CA ALA A 38 -53.80 1.50 -11.70
C ALA A 38 -52.37 1.57 -11.15
N ASP A 39 -52.16 2.48 -10.21
CA ASP A 39 -51.05 2.47 -9.27
C ASP A 39 -51.09 1.16 -8.44
N GLU A 40 -50.98 -0.01 -9.09
CA GLU A 40 -50.71 -1.24 -8.38
C GLU A 40 -49.30 -1.11 -7.78
N PRO A 41 -49.16 -1.41 -6.49
CA PRO A 41 -47.84 -1.41 -5.88
C PRO A 41 -46.98 -2.43 -6.61
N ALA A 42 -45.81 -2.00 -7.10
CA ALA A 42 -44.83 -2.90 -7.68
C ALA A 42 -44.55 -4.09 -6.76
N SER A 43 -44.20 -5.23 -7.32
CA SER A 43 -43.81 -6.39 -6.53
C SER A 43 -42.57 -6.08 -5.69
N ASP A 44 -42.43 -6.69 -4.52
CA ASP A 44 -41.23 -6.51 -3.67
C ASP A 44 -39.94 -6.83 -4.44
N GLN A 45 -40.00 -7.79 -5.38
CA GLN A 45 -38.90 -8.14 -6.27
C GLN A 45 -38.49 -6.97 -7.19
N GLU A 46 -39.42 -6.19 -7.72
CA GLU A 46 -39.13 -5.02 -8.55
C GLU A 46 -38.45 -3.91 -7.73
N TYR A 47 -38.89 -3.70 -6.49
CA TYR A 47 -38.22 -2.78 -5.57
C TYR A 47 -36.80 -3.23 -5.22
N TYR A 48 -36.59 -4.52 -4.96
CA TYR A 48 -35.24 -5.05 -4.76
C TYR A 48 -34.35 -4.87 -6.00
N LYS A 49 -34.87 -5.16 -7.19
CA LYS A 49 -34.14 -4.94 -8.47
C LYS A 49 -33.73 -3.49 -8.63
N ALA A 50 -34.61 -2.55 -8.31
CA ALA A 50 -34.31 -1.12 -8.36
C ALA A 50 -33.15 -0.75 -7.41
N VAL A 51 -33.12 -1.28 -6.18
CA VAL A 51 -32.04 -1.00 -5.21
C VAL A 51 -30.72 -1.69 -5.57
N LEU A 52 -30.76 -2.93 -6.06
CA LEU A 52 -29.56 -3.73 -6.31
C LEU A 52 -28.72 -3.19 -7.47
N GLY A 53 -29.36 -2.54 -8.45
CA GLY A 53 -28.74 -2.17 -9.72
C GLY A 53 -28.42 -3.40 -10.59
N PRO A 54 -27.89 -3.24 -11.81
CA PRO A 54 -27.82 -4.32 -12.81
C PRO A 54 -26.85 -5.47 -12.45
N GLY A 55 -25.96 -5.29 -11.47
CA GLY A 55 -24.89 -6.25 -11.16
C GLY A 55 -25.27 -7.27 -10.09
N ASN A 56 -25.16 -8.56 -10.44
CA ASN A 56 -25.34 -9.71 -9.53
C ASN A 56 -26.72 -9.73 -8.84
N GLN A 57 -27.78 -9.34 -9.56
CA GLN A 57 -29.14 -9.25 -9.02
C GLN A 57 -29.67 -10.62 -8.59
N ASP A 58 -29.55 -11.62 -9.46
CA ASP A 58 -30.13 -12.95 -9.24
C ASP A 58 -29.62 -13.60 -7.94
N TYR A 59 -28.32 -13.45 -7.68
CA TYR A 59 -27.71 -13.91 -6.43
C TYR A 59 -28.42 -13.32 -5.19
N TYR A 60 -28.63 -12.01 -5.14
CA TYR A 60 -29.26 -11.39 -3.98
C TYR A 60 -30.76 -11.64 -3.91
N LEU A 61 -31.44 -11.68 -5.07
CA LEU A 61 -32.88 -11.93 -5.13
C LEU A 61 -33.23 -13.31 -4.58
N ASP A 62 -32.46 -14.35 -4.89
CA ASP A 62 -32.64 -15.70 -4.33
C ASP A 62 -32.54 -15.71 -2.79
N HIS A 63 -31.54 -15.01 -2.24
CA HIS A 63 -31.38 -14.93 -0.80
C HIS A 63 -32.51 -14.11 -0.16
N PHE A 64 -32.92 -13.02 -0.80
CA PHE A 64 -33.96 -12.14 -0.28
C PHE A 64 -35.33 -12.82 -0.28
N SER A 65 -35.68 -13.55 -1.36
CA SER A 65 -36.93 -14.31 -1.40
C SER A 65 -36.96 -15.37 -0.30
N ARG A 66 -35.85 -16.09 -0.07
CA ARG A 66 -35.76 -17.06 1.04
C ARG A 66 -35.95 -16.41 2.42
N PHE A 67 -35.40 -15.21 2.64
CA PHE A 67 -35.61 -14.49 3.90
C PHE A 67 -37.04 -13.98 4.06
N ASP A 68 -37.67 -13.56 2.97
CA ASP A 68 -39.08 -13.15 2.96
C ASP A 68 -40.01 -14.34 3.21
N ASP A 69 -39.74 -15.51 2.61
CA ASP A 69 -40.51 -16.75 2.78
C ASP A 69 -40.36 -17.34 4.20
N GLU A 70 -39.14 -17.37 4.74
CA GLU A 70 -38.86 -17.91 6.07
C GLU A 70 -39.21 -16.93 7.21
N GLY A 71 -39.39 -15.64 6.90
CA GLY A 71 -39.63 -14.57 7.88
C GLY A 71 -38.46 -14.32 8.85
N LYS A 72 -37.29 -14.94 8.61
CA LYS A 72 -36.09 -14.85 9.47
C LYS A 72 -34.81 -14.74 8.63
N LEU A 73 -33.78 -14.14 9.23
CA LEU A 73 -32.45 -14.05 8.63
C LEU A 73 -31.67 -15.34 8.92
N SER A 74 -31.64 -16.27 7.97
CA SER A 74 -30.82 -17.48 8.07
C SER A 74 -29.34 -17.17 7.78
N PRO A 75 -28.39 -17.81 8.50
CA PRO A 75 -26.96 -17.66 8.21
C PRO A 75 -26.65 -18.15 6.79
N THR A 76 -26.04 -17.30 5.97
CA THR A 76 -25.64 -17.62 4.60
C THR A 76 -24.25 -17.07 4.34
N TRP A 77 -23.39 -17.88 3.73
CA TRP A 77 -22.01 -17.48 3.47
C TRP A 77 -21.93 -16.45 2.34
N ASN A 78 -21.20 -15.36 2.56
CA ASN A 78 -20.88 -14.39 1.52
C ASN A 78 -19.37 -14.30 1.29
N TRP A 79 -18.92 -14.80 0.14
CA TRP A 79 -17.51 -14.81 -0.24
C TRP A 79 -16.88 -13.42 -0.35
N SER A 80 -17.61 -12.43 -0.90
CA SER A 80 -17.09 -11.07 -1.04
C SER A 80 -16.89 -10.41 0.32
N ALA A 81 -17.84 -10.59 1.24
CA ALA A 81 -17.74 -10.07 2.59
C ALA A 81 -16.65 -10.77 3.40
N PHE A 82 -16.32 -12.04 3.12
CA PHE A 82 -15.20 -12.74 3.77
C PHE A 82 -13.83 -12.19 3.39
N LEU A 83 -13.57 -12.02 2.09
CA LEU A 83 -12.24 -11.61 1.62
C LEU A 83 -11.99 -10.11 1.77
N VAL A 84 -13.02 -9.29 1.58
CA VAL A 84 -12.89 -7.83 1.48
C VAL A 84 -14.04 -7.11 2.19
N THR A 85 -14.32 -7.47 3.45
CA THR A 85 -15.46 -6.97 4.23
C THR A 85 -15.67 -5.46 4.16
N PHE A 86 -14.64 -4.69 4.51
CA PHE A 86 -14.73 -3.23 4.58
C PHE A 86 -15.09 -2.63 3.22
N TYR A 87 -14.41 -3.08 2.16
CA TYR A 87 -14.65 -2.61 0.81
C TYR A 87 -15.99 -3.05 0.27
N TRP A 88 -16.45 -4.26 0.61
CA TRP A 88 -17.78 -4.74 0.26
C TRP A 88 -18.89 -3.86 0.87
N LEU A 89 -18.75 -3.46 2.14
CA LEU A 89 -19.67 -2.54 2.81
C LEU A 89 -19.70 -1.16 2.13
N LEU A 90 -18.53 -0.59 1.80
CA LEU A 90 -18.45 0.69 1.07
C LEU A 90 -19.02 0.58 -0.35
N TYR A 91 -18.73 -0.52 -1.05
CA TYR A 91 -19.20 -0.78 -2.40
C TYR A 91 -20.72 -0.83 -2.47
N ARG A 92 -21.38 -1.46 -1.47
CA ARG A 92 -22.84 -1.53 -1.34
C ARG A 92 -23.46 -0.35 -0.59
N LYS A 93 -22.71 0.75 -0.38
CA LYS A 93 -23.17 2.00 0.28
C LYS A 93 -23.67 1.83 1.72
N MET A 94 -23.21 0.79 2.42
CA MET A 94 -23.51 0.58 3.84
C MET A 94 -22.53 1.35 4.75
N TRP A 95 -22.48 2.68 4.60
CA TRP A 95 -21.46 3.54 5.22
C TRP A 95 -21.38 3.43 6.74
N VAL A 96 -22.53 3.35 7.43
CA VAL A 96 -22.57 3.22 8.89
C VAL A 96 -21.94 1.90 9.34
N ASN A 97 -22.29 0.79 8.68
CA ASN A 97 -21.72 -0.52 8.99
C ASN A 97 -20.22 -0.54 8.66
N ALA A 98 -19.79 0.11 7.57
CA ALA A 98 -18.39 0.23 7.21
C ALA A 98 -17.59 1.00 8.27
N ALA A 99 -18.13 2.11 8.78
CA ALA A 99 -17.52 2.89 9.84
C ALA A 99 -17.41 2.09 11.14
N ILE A 100 -18.48 1.40 11.55
CA ILE A 100 -18.45 0.53 12.74
C ILE A 100 -17.38 -0.56 12.57
N TYR A 101 -17.38 -1.27 11.43
CA TYR A 101 -16.40 -2.32 11.14
C TYR A 101 -14.97 -1.80 11.18
N PHE A 102 -14.71 -0.58 10.69
CA PHE A 102 -13.38 0.00 10.67
C PHE A 102 -12.94 0.49 12.06
N PHE A 103 -13.73 1.34 12.72
CA PHE A 103 -13.29 2.04 13.93
C PHE A 103 -13.42 1.20 15.20
N PHE A 104 -14.44 0.35 15.31
CA PHE A 104 -14.74 -0.35 16.55
C PHE A 104 -13.64 -1.36 16.97
N PRO A 105 -12.99 -2.13 16.06
CA PRO A 105 -11.83 -2.95 16.43
C PRO A 105 -10.67 -2.13 17.00
N TYR A 106 -10.34 -0.97 16.41
CA TYR A 106 -9.28 -0.12 16.93
C TYR A 106 -9.63 0.50 18.28
N MET A 107 -10.90 0.88 18.47
CA MET A 107 -11.39 1.37 19.75
C MET A 107 -11.22 0.31 20.85
N LEU A 108 -11.60 -0.95 20.57
CA LEU A 108 -11.37 -2.06 21.51
C LEU A 108 -9.89 -2.31 21.74
N TRP A 109 -9.07 -2.29 20.69
CA TRP A 109 -7.63 -2.50 20.81
C TRP A 109 -6.97 -1.45 21.71
N ILE A 110 -7.28 -0.17 21.52
CA ILE A 110 -6.81 0.94 22.36
C ILE A 110 -7.27 0.75 23.80
N LEU A 111 -8.54 0.38 24.02
CA LEU A 111 -9.09 0.13 25.35
C LEU A 111 -8.33 -1.00 26.06
N PHE A 112 -8.09 -2.13 25.40
CA PHE A 112 -7.30 -3.23 25.96
C PHE A 112 -5.85 -2.83 26.24
N TRP A 113 -5.25 -2.01 25.36
CA TRP A 113 -3.88 -1.52 25.56
C TRP A 113 -3.77 -0.60 26.78
N ILE A 114 -4.71 0.34 26.96
CA ILE A 114 -4.76 1.22 28.14
C ILE A 114 -4.95 0.41 29.42
N VAL A 115 -5.91 -0.52 29.43
CA VAL A 115 -6.16 -1.39 30.59
C VAL A 115 -4.91 -2.22 30.92
N GLY A 116 -4.25 -2.80 29.91
CA GLY A 116 -3.01 -3.54 30.09
C GLY A 116 -1.86 -2.71 30.65
N ALA A 117 -1.74 -1.45 30.21
CA ALA A 117 -0.71 -0.53 30.69
C ALA A 117 -0.90 -0.13 32.16
N VAL A 118 -2.16 -0.04 32.62
CA VAL A 118 -2.49 0.33 34.02
C VAL A 118 -2.45 -0.89 34.95
N ALA A 119 -2.96 -2.05 34.51
CA ALA A 119 -3.12 -3.22 35.34
C ALA A 119 -1.86 -4.11 35.44
N GLY A 120 -0.92 -3.98 34.50
CA GLY A 120 0.32 -4.76 34.46
C GLY A 120 0.16 -6.27 34.23
N GLY A 121 1.27 -6.95 33.93
CA GLY A 121 1.37 -8.42 33.95
C GLY A 121 0.44 -9.19 32.99
N LEU A 122 -0.16 -10.28 33.50
CA LEU A 122 -1.01 -11.24 32.78
C LEU A 122 -2.26 -10.62 32.14
N VAL A 123 -2.74 -9.48 32.64
CA VAL A 123 -3.96 -8.80 32.13
C VAL A 123 -3.76 -8.32 30.68
N GLY A 124 -2.56 -7.87 30.32
CA GLY A 124 -2.23 -7.48 28.94
C GLY A 124 -2.25 -8.66 27.97
N ILE A 125 -1.79 -9.84 28.40
CA ILE A 125 -1.79 -11.07 27.60
C ILE A 125 -3.23 -11.57 27.39
N VAL A 126 -4.03 -11.62 28.46
CA VAL A 126 -5.45 -12.02 28.37
C VAL A 126 -6.24 -11.05 27.49
N GLY A 127 -6.01 -9.74 27.63
CA GLY A 127 -6.62 -8.72 26.76
C GLY A 127 -6.24 -8.90 25.29
N SER A 128 -4.97 -9.22 25.01
CA SER A 128 -4.50 -9.51 23.66
C SER A 128 -5.17 -10.75 23.06
N LEU A 129 -5.26 -11.84 23.83
CA LEU A 129 -5.96 -13.07 23.41
C LEU A 129 -7.45 -12.84 23.17
N ALA A 130 -8.11 -12.07 24.04
CA ALA A 130 -9.52 -11.69 23.86
C ALA A 130 -9.72 -10.88 22.57
N TYR A 131 -8.81 -9.95 22.27
CA TYR A 131 -8.84 -9.19 21.02
C TYR A 131 -8.65 -10.08 19.78
N PHE A 132 -7.69 -11.02 19.79
CA PHE A 132 -7.54 -11.98 18.69
C PHE A 132 -8.77 -12.86 18.52
N GLY A 133 -9.37 -13.34 19.61
CA GLY A 133 -10.62 -14.09 19.59
C GLY A 133 -11.77 -13.28 18.97
N TYR A 134 -11.89 -12.02 19.35
CA TYR A 134 -12.86 -11.09 18.78
C TYR A 134 -12.67 -10.90 17.26
N VAL A 135 -11.44 -10.67 16.81
CA VAL A 135 -11.14 -10.54 15.36
C VAL A 135 -11.49 -11.83 14.62
N ALA A 136 -11.13 -13.00 15.17
CA ALA A 136 -11.46 -14.29 14.58
C ALA A 136 -12.99 -14.50 14.47
N VAL A 137 -13.74 -14.14 15.50
CA VAL A 137 -15.22 -14.20 15.48
C VAL A 137 -15.77 -13.30 14.38
N ILE A 138 -15.29 -12.06 14.26
CA ILE A 138 -15.75 -11.14 13.21
C ILE A 138 -15.48 -11.65 11.80
N LEU A 139 -14.31 -12.27 11.58
CA LEU A 139 -13.94 -12.84 10.28
C LEU A 139 -14.89 -13.95 9.82
N ILE A 140 -15.59 -14.62 10.74
CA ILE A 140 -16.52 -15.70 10.42
C ILE A 140 -17.98 -15.21 10.45
N VAL A 141 -18.37 -14.52 11.53
CA VAL A 141 -19.76 -14.11 11.76
C VAL A 141 -20.21 -13.09 10.72
N LEU A 142 -19.39 -12.08 10.41
CA LEU A 142 -19.83 -11.02 9.51
C LEU A 142 -20.09 -11.55 8.08
N PRO A 143 -19.22 -12.39 7.48
CA PRO A 143 -19.52 -13.04 6.21
C PRO A 143 -20.73 -13.96 6.24
N MET A 144 -20.96 -14.67 7.35
CA MET A 144 -22.14 -15.53 7.54
C MET A 144 -23.47 -14.75 7.62
N TYR A 145 -23.45 -13.48 8.00
CA TYR A 145 -24.66 -12.65 8.10
C TYR A 145 -24.68 -11.48 7.10
N ALA A 146 -23.70 -11.40 6.19
CA ALA A 146 -23.56 -10.28 5.28
C ALA A 146 -24.77 -10.13 4.34
N ASN A 147 -25.27 -11.23 3.77
CA ASN A 147 -26.46 -11.18 2.90
C ASN A 147 -27.68 -10.66 3.68
N GLY A 148 -27.87 -11.11 4.92
CA GLY A 148 -28.97 -10.66 5.79
C GLY A 148 -28.82 -9.20 6.23
N LEU A 149 -27.59 -8.75 6.52
CA LEU A 149 -27.29 -7.35 6.81
C LEU A 149 -27.65 -6.45 5.63
N TYR A 150 -27.32 -6.89 4.41
CA TYR A 150 -27.65 -6.16 3.20
C TYR A 150 -29.14 -6.17 2.90
N TYR A 151 -29.83 -7.31 3.09
CA TYR A 151 -31.29 -7.39 3.00
C TYR A 151 -31.97 -6.36 3.92
N LYS A 152 -31.56 -6.29 5.20
CA LYS A 152 -32.12 -5.33 6.17
C LYS A 152 -31.87 -3.89 5.73
N HIS A 153 -30.71 -3.61 5.14
CA HIS A 153 -30.39 -2.30 4.59
C HIS A 153 -31.30 -1.93 3.40
N CYS A 154 -31.47 -2.84 2.43
CA CYS A 154 -32.36 -2.67 1.28
C CYS A 154 -33.81 -2.45 1.74
N ARG A 155 -34.32 -3.27 2.66
CA ARG A 155 -35.67 -3.12 3.20
C ARG A 155 -35.90 -1.81 3.92
N LYS A 156 -34.92 -1.35 4.73
CA LYS A 156 -34.99 -0.03 5.38
C LYS A 156 -35.08 1.08 4.33
N MET A 157 -34.28 1.00 3.27
CA MET A 157 -34.28 1.98 2.18
C MET A 157 -35.61 1.99 1.42
N ILE A 158 -36.14 0.83 1.05
CA ILE A 158 -37.44 0.68 0.38
C ILE A 158 -38.55 1.25 1.26
N GLY A 159 -38.56 0.90 2.55
CA GLY A 159 -39.55 1.41 3.51
C GLY A 159 -39.51 2.94 3.64
N THR A 160 -38.32 3.54 3.68
CA THR A 160 -38.18 5.01 3.72
C THR A 160 -38.72 5.67 2.44
N VAL A 161 -38.41 5.13 1.26
CA VAL A 161 -38.89 5.71 -0.01
C VAL A 161 -40.39 5.53 -0.20
N ARG A 162 -40.94 4.37 0.17
CA ARG A 162 -42.39 4.13 0.14
C ARG A 162 -43.15 5.12 1.04
N ALA A 163 -42.55 5.52 2.17
CA ALA A 163 -43.15 6.50 3.08
C ALA A 163 -43.02 7.95 2.59
N SER A 164 -41.96 8.29 1.85
CA SER A 164 -41.68 9.68 1.43
C SER A 164 -42.24 10.07 0.07
N THR A 165 -42.37 9.12 -0.86
CA THR A 165 -42.56 9.40 -2.28
C THR A 165 -43.80 8.72 -2.82
N GLN A 166 -44.71 9.48 -3.44
CA GLN A 166 -45.94 8.95 -4.04
C GLN A 166 -45.73 8.53 -5.50
N GLY A 167 -46.37 7.43 -5.89
CA GLY A 167 -46.33 6.85 -7.23
C GLY A 167 -45.20 5.84 -7.42
N THR A 168 -45.58 4.62 -7.82
CA THR A 168 -44.68 3.46 -7.94
C THR A 168 -43.46 3.75 -8.81
N GLN A 169 -43.64 4.38 -9.98
CA GLN A 169 -42.55 4.69 -10.91
C GLN A 169 -41.54 5.69 -10.32
N ARG A 170 -42.02 6.66 -9.54
CA ARG A 170 -41.14 7.64 -8.86
C ARG A 170 -40.34 6.97 -7.74
N GLN A 171 -40.97 6.09 -6.98
CA GLN A 171 -40.30 5.31 -5.94
C GLN A 171 -39.18 4.44 -6.52
N LEU A 172 -39.45 3.71 -7.62
CA LEU A 172 -38.45 2.88 -8.30
C LEU A 172 -37.28 3.71 -8.85
N GLY A 173 -37.54 4.86 -9.46
CA GLY A 173 -36.51 5.78 -9.95
C GLY A 173 -35.61 6.32 -8.83
N GLU A 174 -36.21 6.70 -7.69
CA GLU A 174 -35.46 7.19 -6.53
C GLU A 174 -34.60 6.08 -5.90
N LEU A 175 -35.14 4.85 -5.81
CA LEU A 175 -34.39 3.69 -5.32
C LEU A 175 -33.22 3.33 -6.24
N ALA A 176 -33.40 3.43 -7.56
CA ALA A 176 -32.32 3.21 -8.52
C ALA A 176 -31.20 4.25 -8.39
N GLY A 177 -31.51 5.50 -8.04
CA GLY A 177 -30.50 6.54 -7.77
C GLY A 177 -29.78 6.38 -6.44
N LYS A 178 -30.51 6.05 -5.36
CA LYS A 178 -29.94 5.87 -4.02
C LYS A 178 -29.14 4.56 -3.91
N GLY A 179 -29.65 3.49 -4.52
CA GLY A 179 -29.09 2.15 -4.53
C GLY A 179 -27.87 1.98 -5.43
N GLY A 180 -27.64 0.75 -5.89
CA GLY A 180 -26.52 0.36 -6.73
C GLY A 180 -25.18 0.39 -5.99
N THR A 181 -24.12 0.62 -6.76
CA THR A 181 -22.73 0.43 -6.32
C THR A 181 -21.97 1.76 -6.25
N SER A 182 -21.10 1.93 -5.26
CA SER A 182 -20.32 3.14 -5.08
C SER A 182 -19.09 3.20 -5.99
N ARG A 183 -19.06 4.14 -6.94
CA ARG A 183 -17.86 4.42 -7.76
C ARG A 183 -16.66 4.82 -6.91
N ALA A 184 -16.89 5.57 -5.84
CA ALA A 184 -15.85 6.01 -4.92
C ALA A 184 -15.18 4.83 -4.21
N ALA A 185 -15.94 3.78 -3.86
CA ALA A 185 -15.39 2.57 -3.24
C ALA A 185 -14.47 1.80 -4.22
N TYR A 186 -14.81 1.76 -5.50
CA TYR A 186 -13.94 1.16 -6.51
C TYR A 186 -12.62 1.93 -6.67
N ILE A 187 -12.70 3.27 -6.74
CA ILE A 187 -11.51 4.12 -6.86
C ILE A 187 -10.62 4.01 -5.61
N SER A 188 -11.20 3.94 -4.40
CA SER A 188 -10.40 3.81 -3.18
C SER A 188 -9.66 2.48 -3.11
N ILE A 189 -10.27 1.37 -3.52
CA ILE A 189 -9.60 0.06 -3.62
C ILE A 189 -8.38 0.17 -4.55
N LEU A 190 -8.55 0.74 -5.73
CA LEU A 190 -7.46 0.90 -6.69
C LEU A 190 -6.34 1.78 -6.13
N ALA A 191 -6.68 2.92 -5.55
CA ALA A 191 -5.71 3.85 -5.00
C ALA A 191 -4.85 3.21 -3.89
N VAL A 192 -5.47 2.51 -2.94
CA VAL A 192 -4.75 1.84 -1.84
C VAL A 192 -3.83 0.73 -2.37
N ASN A 193 -4.28 -0.05 -3.36
CA ASN A 193 -3.45 -1.09 -3.96
C ASN A 193 -2.25 -0.52 -4.74
N CYS A 194 -2.45 0.57 -5.49
CA CYS A 194 -1.35 1.25 -6.18
C CYS A 194 -0.29 1.75 -5.19
N VAL A 195 -0.71 2.38 -4.09
CA VAL A 195 0.21 2.86 -3.04
C VAL A 195 0.98 1.70 -2.41
N ALA A 196 0.30 0.57 -2.10
CA ALA A 196 0.94 -0.60 -1.52
C ALA A 196 2.01 -1.20 -2.46
N VAL A 197 1.72 -1.35 -3.75
CA VAL A 197 2.67 -1.88 -4.74
C VAL A 197 3.89 -0.97 -4.85
N VAL A 198 3.68 0.34 -4.95
CA VAL A 198 4.79 1.32 -5.01
C VAL A 198 5.64 1.26 -3.73
N GLY A 199 5.01 1.12 -2.55
CA GLY A 199 5.71 0.98 -1.28
C GLY A 199 6.61 -0.25 -1.22
N ILE A 200 6.11 -1.42 -1.66
CA ILE A 200 6.89 -2.67 -1.70
C ILE A 200 8.07 -2.53 -2.66
N LEU A 201 7.83 -2.00 -3.86
CA LEU A 201 8.89 -1.78 -4.85
C LEU A 201 9.97 -0.82 -4.31
N ALA A 202 9.56 0.26 -3.67
CA ALA A 202 10.48 1.23 -3.05
C ALA A 202 11.30 0.61 -1.92
N ALA A 203 10.70 -0.22 -1.07
CA ALA A 203 11.39 -0.87 0.04
C ALA A 203 12.51 -1.81 -0.42
N VAL A 204 12.40 -2.41 -1.61
CA VAL A 204 13.46 -3.24 -2.20
C VAL A 204 14.44 -2.40 -3.03
N ALA A 205 13.93 -1.47 -3.84
CA ALA A 205 14.75 -0.69 -4.76
C ALA A 205 15.67 0.32 -4.05
N ILE A 206 15.19 0.98 -2.99
CA ILE A 206 15.96 2.01 -2.28
C ILE A 206 17.23 1.44 -1.65
N PRO A 207 17.20 0.36 -0.84
CA PRO A 207 18.41 -0.24 -0.28
C PRO A 207 19.35 -0.77 -1.36
N ALA A 208 18.82 -1.40 -2.41
CA ALA A 208 19.63 -1.90 -3.52
C ALA A 208 20.38 -0.77 -4.25
N TYR A 209 19.71 0.36 -4.50
CA TYR A 209 20.33 1.54 -5.12
C TYR A 209 21.38 2.19 -4.21
N GLN A 210 21.13 2.26 -2.90
CA GLN A 210 22.11 2.72 -1.92
C GLN A 210 23.34 1.81 -1.87
N ASP A 211 23.16 0.50 -1.97
CA ASP A 211 24.25 -0.47 -2.03
C ASP A 211 25.08 -0.32 -3.33
N TYR A 212 24.42 -0.15 -4.47
CA TYR A 212 25.07 0.10 -5.76
C TYR A 212 25.90 1.39 -5.76
N THR A 213 25.33 2.49 -5.28
CA THR A 213 26.04 3.78 -5.22
C THR A 213 27.22 3.75 -4.24
N SER A 214 27.12 3.00 -3.14
CA SER A 214 28.24 2.80 -2.20
C SER A 214 29.39 2.02 -2.84
N ARG A 215 29.10 0.94 -3.59
CA ARG A 215 30.10 0.19 -4.36
C ARG A 215 30.79 1.04 -5.43
N ALA A 216 30.02 1.86 -6.15
CA ALA A 216 30.57 2.76 -7.16
C ALA A 216 31.52 3.81 -6.55
N ARG A 217 31.16 4.35 -5.38
CA ARG A 217 32.02 5.28 -4.63
C ARG A 217 33.32 4.62 -4.14
N LEU A 218 33.23 3.38 -3.66
CA LEU A 218 34.42 2.61 -3.26
C LEU A 218 35.33 2.27 -4.44
N THR A 219 34.77 1.96 -5.60
CA THR A 219 35.56 1.71 -6.81
C THR A 219 36.38 2.95 -7.19
N ARG A 220 35.79 4.15 -7.08
CA ARG A 220 36.53 5.42 -7.29
C ARG A 220 37.62 5.63 -6.24
N ALA A 221 37.36 5.30 -4.98
CA ALA A 221 38.36 5.39 -3.93
C ALA A 221 39.52 4.41 -4.16
N VAL A 222 39.24 3.19 -4.65
CA VAL A 222 40.28 2.22 -5.02
C VAL A 222 41.21 2.79 -6.08
N THR A 223 40.68 3.46 -7.11
CA THR A 223 41.51 4.11 -8.14
C THR A 223 42.45 5.15 -7.54
N VAL A 224 41.98 5.97 -6.60
CA VAL A 224 42.82 6.96 -5.89
C VAL A 224 43.89 6.26 -5.06
N GLY A 225 43.55 5.17 -4.37
CA GLY A 225 44.50 4.38 -3.59
C GLY A 225 45.59 3.76 -4.44
N ARG A 226 45.22 3.15 -5.57
CA ARG A 226 46.17 2.58 -6.52
C ARG A 226 47.08 3.64 -7.15
N ALA A 227 46.57 4.84 -7.38
CA ALA A 227 47.41 5.96 -7.77
C ALA A 227 48.41 6.26 -6.63
N ALA A 228 47.95 6.44 -5.40
CA ALA A 228 48.82 6.73 -4.27
C ALA A 228 49.91 5.66 -4.02
N THR A 229 49.58 4.37 -4.18
CA THR A 229 50.58 3.29 -4.05
C THR A 229 51.71 3.44 -5.07
N ALA A 230 51.41 3.81 -6.32
CA ALA A 230 52.44 3.97 -7.35
C ALA A 230 53.44 5.12 -7.05
N TYR A 231 52.97 6.20 -6.41
CA TYR A 231 53.85 7.28 -5.95
C TYR A 231 54.71 6.85 -4.76
N VAL A 232 54.13 6.10 -3.81
CA VAL A 232 54.89 5.54 -2.68
C VAL A 232 55.94 4.53 -3.17
N ASP A 233 55.61 3.71 -4.16
CA ASP A 233 56.56 2.78 -4.79
C ASP A 233 57.73 3.53 -5.44
N SER A 234 57.43 4.58 -6.20
CA SER A 234 58.45 5.42 -6.84
C SER A 234 59.38 6.08 -5.82
N TYR A 235 58.82 6.55 -4.70
CA TYR A 235 59.60 7.11 -3.59
C TYR A 235 60.47 6.05 -2.91
N TYR A 236 59.92 4.86 -2.68
CA TYR A 236 60.64 3.76 -2.06
C TYR A 236 61.81 3.27 -2.93
N ASP A 237 61.63 3.18 -4.25
CA ASP A 237 62.69 2.80 -5.19
C ASP A 237 63.86 3.78 -5.17
N GLN A 238 63.56 5.09 -5.01
CA GLN A 238 64.57 6.15 -5.00
C GLN A 238 65.30 6.28 -3.65
N TYR A 239 64.57 6.25 -2.53
CA TYR A 239 65.10 6.60 -1.21
C TYR A 239 65.23 5.39 -0.27
N ARG A 240 64.77 4.21 -0.68
CA ARG A 240 64.72 2.97 0.13
C ARG A 240 64.09 3.17 1.52
N SER A 241 63.15 4.11 1.61
CA SER A 241 62.44 4.48 2.85
C SER A 241 60.99 4.86 2.55
N ILE A 242 60.11 4.74 3.55
CA ILE A 242 58.68 5.06 3.44
C ILE A 242 58.51 6.57 3.59
N PRO A 243 57.72 7.24 2.72
CA PRO A 243 57.52 8.68 2.82
C PRO A 243 56.76 9.05 4.10
N ARG A 244 57.13 10.18 4.71
CA ARG A 244 56.48 10.66 5.95
C ARG A 244 55.00 11.04 5.72
N ASN A 245 54.68 11.52 4.53
CA ASN A 245 53.35 11.89 4.07
C ASN A 245 53.29 11.76 2.54
N LEU A 246 52.09 11.86 1.96
CA LEU A 246 51.92 11.73 0.51
C LEU A 246 52.50 12.91 -0.28
N ASP A 247 52.58 14.09 0.33
CA ASP A 247 53.20 15.27 -0.30
C ASP A 247 54.71 15.05 -0.55
N ALA A 248 55.40 14.34 0.35
CA ALA A 248 56.81 13.99 0.18
C ALA A 248 57.05 13.01 -0.98
N ALA A 249 56.00 12.28 -1.40
CA ALA A 249 56.01 11.42 -2.58
C ALA A 249 55.47 12.12 -3.84
N ASP A 250 55.33 13.46 -3.82
CA ASP A 250 54.77 14.27 -4.91
C ASP A 250 53.37 13.81 -5.38
N PHE A 251 52.59 13.23 -4.48
CA PHE A 251 51.24 12.78 -4.80
C PHE A 251 50.27 13.96 -4.92
N MET A 252 50.04 14.43 -6.15
CA MET A 252 49.08 15.48 -6.45
C MET A 252 47.85 14.90 -7.15
N SER A 253 46.83 14.47 -6.40
CA SER A 253 45.55 14.01 -6.98
C SER A 253 44.36 14.85 -6.52
N SER A 254 43.49 15.20 -7.47
CA SER A 254 42.17 15.75 -7.15
C SER A 254 41.30 14.65 -6.55
N LEU A 255 40.99 14.76 -5.25
CA LEU A 255 40.17 13.77 -4.58
C LEU A 255 38.72 13.82 -5.12
N PRO A 256 38.13 12.67 -5.49
CA PRO A 256 36.73 12.63 -5.89
C PRO A 256 35.83 12.96 -4.69
N PRO A 257 34.59 13.43 -4.92
CA PRO A 257 33.67 13.81 -3.83
C PRO A 257 33.36 12.70 -2.81
N SER A 258 33.64 11.45 -3.16
CA SER A 258 33.48 10.26 -2.31
C SER A 258 34.65 9.99 -1.36
N VAL A 259 35.75 10.74 -1.46
CA VAL A 259 36.94 10.60 -0.63
C VAL A 259 37.11 11.85 0.22
N LYS A 260 37.22 11.67 1.54
CA LYS A 260 37.42 12.74 2.53
C LYS A 260 38.89 13.08 2.67
N ALA A 261 39.74 12.06 2.77
CA ALA A 261 41.18 12.21 2.95
C ALA A 261 41.92 10.96 2.48
N VAL A 262 43.19 11.13 2.14
CA VAL A 262 44.14 10.04 1.86
C VAL A 262 45.39 10.34 2.68
N ALA A 263 45.88 9.36 3.43
CA ALA A 263 47.08 9.49 4.25
C ALA A 263 47.93 8.22 4.14
N VAL A 264 49.24 8.37 4.31
CA VAL A 264 50.18 7.25 4.44
C VAL A 264 50.73 7.23 5.86
N ASP A 265 50.78 6.06 6.46
CA ASP A 265 51.40 5.84 7.76
C ASP A 265 52.92 5.72 7.56
N SER A 266 53.70 6.59 8.19
CA SER A 266 55.15 6.66 7.98
C SER A 266 55.94 5.50 8.61
N GLN A 267 55.32 4.67 9.45
CA GLN A 267 55.97 3.52 10.09
C GLN A 267 55.70 2.24 9.31
N THR A 268 54.46 2.06 8.86
CA THR A 268 54.00 0.83 8.20
C THR A 268 53.90 0.95 6.68
N GLY A 269 53.87 2.16 6.13
CA GLY A 269 53.63 2.42 4.71
C GLY A 269 52.18 2.19 4.29
N THR A 270 51.27 1.94 5.24
CA THR A 270 49.87 1.69 4.93
C THR A 270 49.19 2.97 4.43
N ILE A 271 48.59 2.92 3.25
CA ILE A 271 47.81 4.03 2.72
C ILE A 271 46.36 3.85 3.16
N THR A 272 45.82 4.86 3.85
CA THR A 272 44.45 4.88 4.35
C THR A 272 43.63 5.93 3.62
N ILE A 273 42.50 5.52 3.06
CA ILE A 273 41.52 6.38 2.41
C ILE A 273 40.30 6.47 3.31
N THR A 274 39.99 7.68 3.78
CA THR A 274 38.76 7.95 4.51
C THR A 274 37.64 8.30 3.54
N MET A 275 36.54 7.59 3.60
CA MET A 275 35.41 7.75 2.70
C MET A 275 34.48 8.90 3.14
N LYS A 276 33.82 9.55 2.18
CA LYS A 276 32.82 10.61 2.40
C LYS A 276 31.47 10.25 1.80
N GLY A 277 30.40 10.51 2.56
CA GLY A 277 29.05 10.70 2.02
C GLY A 277 28.06 9.56 2.20
N ALA A 278 28.26 8.37 1.62
CA ALA A 278 27.18 7.35 1.64
C ALA A 278 27.14 6.68 3.03
N LYS A 279 25.98 6.69 3.70
CA LYS A 279 25.83 6.23 5.10
C LYS A 279 26.49 4.87 5.41
N ALA A 280 26.48 3.93 4.47
CA ALA A 280 27.08 2.61 4.66
C ALA A 280 28.62 2.63 4.78
N ILE A 281 29.26 3.66 4.20
CA ILE A 281 30.72 3.82 4.06
C ILE A 281 31.24 5.14 4.64
N GLU A 282 30.37 6.01 5.15
CA GLU A 282 30.74 7.34 5.63
C GLU A 282 31.72 7.26 6.81
N ASP A 283 32.80 8.05 6.73
CA ASP A 283 33.91 8.07 7.69
C ASP A 283 34.63 6.73 7.92
N LYS A 284 34.32 5.73 7.09
CA LYS A 284 35.01 4.44 7.11
C LYS A 284 36.26 4.46 6.24
N SER A 285 37.18 3.57 6.56
CA SER A 285 38.50 3.50 5.95
C SER A 285 38.64 2.35 4.96
N LEU A 286 39.28 2.62 3.83
CA LEU A 286 39.86 1.62 2.93
C LEU A 286 41.38 1.68 3.06
N LYS A 287 42.04 0.54 3.25
CA LYS A 287 43.47 0.42 3.52
C LYS A 287 44.18 -0.31 2.40
N PHE A 288 45.34 0.19 2.02
CA PHE A 288 46.31 -0.50 1.16
C PHE A 288 47.52 -0.80 2.02
N VAL A 289 47.68 -2.07 2.38
CA VAL A 289 48.77 -2.53 3.25
C VAL A 289 49.94 -2.95 2.36
N SER A 290 51.10 -2.36 2.60
CA SER A 290 52.34 -2.70 1.91
C SER A 290 53.01 -3.90 2.60
N ALA A 291 53.58 -4.81 1.82
CA ALA A 291 54.45 -5.88 2.27
C ALA A 291 55.68 -5.95 1.37
N THR A 292 56.89 -6.02 1.92
CA THR A 292 58.11 -6.13 1.13
C THR A 292 58.25 -7.55 0.58
N VAL A 293 58.40 -7.67 -0.74
CA VAL A 293 58.65 -8.96 -1.42
C VAL A 293 60.12 -9.00 -1.81
N GLY A 294 60.88 -9.91 -1.19
CA GLY A 294 62.31 -10.07 -1.47
C GLY A 294 63.21 -8.90 -1.03
N GLY A 295 62.67 -7.90 -0.34
CA GLY A 295 63.40 -6.71 0.12
C GLY A 295 63.57 -5.60 -0.91
N ASP A 296 63.16 -5.82 -2.16
CA ASP A 296 63.37 -4.88 -3.26
C ASP A 296 62.10 -4.16 -3.75
N HIS A 297 60.92 -4.78 -3.64
CA HIS A 297 59.66 -4.18 -4.11
C HIS A 297 58.55 -4.30 -3.07
N LEU A 298 57.63 -3.32 -3.07
CA LEU A 298 56.42 -3.34 -2.26
C LEU A 298 55.29 -4.07 -2.99
N SER A 299 54.62 -4.98 -2.28
CA SER A 299 53.37 -5.61 -2.69
C SER A 299 52.21 -5.03 -1.90
N TRP A 300 51.12 -4.69 -2.60
CA TRP A 300 49.99 -3.97 -2.00
C TRP A 300 48.73 -4.83 -1.94
N THR A 301 48.22 -5.04 -0.74
CA THR A 301 46.93 -5.70 -0.49
C THR A 301 45.88 -4.66 -0.11
N CYS A 302 44.76 -4.63 -0.85
CA CYS A 302 43.63 -3.76 -0.53
C CYS A 302 42.70 -4.46 0.47
N MET A 303 42.27 -3.78 1.53
CA MET A 303 41.32 -4.30 2.51
C MET A 303 40.60 -3.21 3.30
N SER A 304 39.56 -3.57 4.04
CA SER A 304 38.91 -2.70 5.02
C SER A 304 38.48 -3.52 6.23
N ASP A 305 38.55 -2.92 7.43
CA ASP A 305 38.10 -3.54 8.69
C ASP A 305 36.70 -3.06 9.09
N GLU A 306 36.23 -1.95 8.50
CA GLU A 306 35.01 -1.24 8.92
C GLU A 306 33.87 -1.36 7.89
N ILE A 307 34.23 -1.63 6.62
CA ILE A 307 33.31 -1.72 5.49
C ILE A 307 32.97 -3.20 5.26
N GLN A 308 31.67 -3.51 5.18
CA GLN A 308 31.22 -4.88 4.91
C GLN A 308 31.64 -5.33 3.51
N ASP A 309 32.04 -6.59 3.37
CA ASP A 309 32.52 -7.19 2.10
C ASP A 309 31.56 -7.00 0.93
N ARG A 310 30.25 -6.95 1.19
CA ARG A 310 29.25 -6.69 0.14
C ARG A 310 29.45 -5.35 -0.55
N TYR A 311 30.08 -4.37 0.07
CA TYR A 311 30.36 -3.06 -0.52
C TYR A 311 31.72 -3.00 -1.20
N LEU A 312 32.65 -3.85 -0.77
CA LEU A 312 34.02 -3.88 -1.29
C LEU A 312 34.05 -4.47 -2.72
N PRO A 313 34.86 -3.88 -3.63
CA PRO A 313 35.26 -4.52 -4.88
C PRO A 313 35.99 -5.84 -4.62
N GLN A 314 36.02 -6.74 -5.60
CA GLN A 314 36.62 -8.08 -5.43
C GLN A 314 38.08 -8.03 -4.96
N ASP A 315 38.88 -7.11 -5.53
CA ASP A 315 40.30 -6.95 -5.20
C ASP A 315 40.58 -6.51 -3.76
N CYS A 316 39.56 -5.97 -3.07
CA CYS A 316 39.66 -5.48 -1.70
C CYS A 316 38.94 -6.37 -0.69
N ARG A 317 38.34 -7.48 -1.15
CA ARG A 317 37.76 -8.48 -0.26
C ARG A 317 38.88 -9.39 0.24
N ARG A 318 38.87 -9.72 1.52
CA ARG A 318 39.78 -10.73 2.05
C ARG A 318 39.50 -12.04 1.30
N SER A 319 40.52 -12.59 0.64
CA SER A 319 40.44 -13.96 0.14
C SER A 319 40.22 -14.86 1.36
N ARG A 320 39.08 -15.55 1.38
CA ARG A 320 38.76 -16.48 2.46
C ARG A 320 39.64 -17.72 2.37
#